data_AF-A0A5R2MW75-F1
#
_entry.id   AF-A0A5R2MW75-F1
#
_cell.length_a   1.000
_cell.length_b   1.000
_cell.length_c   1.000
_cell.angle_alpha   90.00
_cell.angle_beta   90.00
_cell.angle_gamma   90.00
#
_symmetry.space_group_name_H-M   'P 1'
#
loop_
_entity.id
_entity.type
_entity.pdbx_description
1 polymer ?
#
loop_
_entity_poly.entity_id
_entity_poly.type
_entity_poly.pdbx_seq_one_letter_code
_entity_poly.pdbx_strand_id
1 'polypeptide(L)'
;REAHRMRLDLLAADLAPVFADVPADMDNFDFVVSSGLQPRLWIDAVSHVAMGRDRRTYRFLKDTRIGRVVLAESTEMKPVADSVTRYVAERIVERRRMMEGGVEPAVA
;
A
#
# COMPACT_ATOMS: atom_id res chain seq x y z
N ARG A 1 -4.10 9.40 -18.22
CA ARG A 1 -3.65 10.03 -16.95
C ARG A 1 -4.84 10.30 -16.02
N GLU A 2 -5.74 11.24 -16.35
CA GLU A 2 -6.80 11.70 -15.43
C GLU A 2 -7.74 10.59 -14.96
N ALA A 3 -8.20 9.70 -15.85
CA ALA A 3 -9.02 8.56 -15.45
C ALA A 3 -8.28 7.59 -14.49
N HIS A 4 -6.95 7.45 -14.59
CA HIS A 4 -6.19 6.63 -13.65
C HIS A 4 -6.13 7.30 -12.29
N ARG A 5 -5.85 8.60 -12.29
CA ARG A 5 -5.83 9.40 -11.06
C ARG A 5 -7.17 9.36 -10.34
N MET A 6 -8.28 9.59 -11.06
CA MET A 6 -9.63 9.49 -10.50
C MET A 6 -9.90 8.13 -9.85
N ARG A 7 -9.53 7.01 -10.49
CA ARG A 7 -9.69 5.67 -9.90
C ARG A 7 -8.86 5.48 -8.63
N LEU A 8 -7.63 6.01 -8.62
CA LEU A 8 -6.76 5.96 -7.46
C LEU A 8 -7.25 6.89 -6.34
N ASP A 9 -7.82 8.05 -6.66
CA ASP A 9 -8.44 8.96 -5.69
C ASP A 9 -9.66 8.30 -5.04
N LEU A 10 -10.48 7.57 -5.83
CA LEU A 10 -11.60 6.79 -5.28
C LEU A 10 -11.13 5.65 -4.36
N LEU A 11 -10.06 4.94 -4.73
CA LEU A 11 -9.46 3.94 -3.86
C LEU A 11 -8.87 4.57 -2.58
N ALA A 12 -8.24 5.73 -2.68
CA ALA A 12 -7.72 6.45 -1.52
C ALA A 12 -8.86 6.90 -0.58
N ALA A 13 -10.01 7.32 -1.14
CA ALA A 13 -11.19 7.67 -0.36
C ALA A 13 -11.79 6.44 0.36
N ASP A 14 -11.84 5.28 -0.29
CA ASP A 14 -12.26 4.02 0.31
C ASP A 14 -11.33 3.58 1.46
N LEU A 15 -10.03 3.81 1.30
CA LEU A 15 -9.01 3.51 2.32
C LEU A 15 -8.85 4.59 3.40
N ALA A 16 -9.52 5.73 3.29
CA ALA A 16 -9.36 6.83 4.23
C ALA A 16 -9.61 6.43 5.70
N PRO A 17 -10.61 5.59 6.05
CA PRO A 17 -10.77 5.08 7.42
C PRO A 17 -9.56 4.29 7.90
N VAL A 18 -8.94 3.47 7.04
CA VAL A 18 -7.76 2.68 7.37
C VAL A 18 -6.54 3.58 7.61
N PHE A 19 -6.39 4.64 6.81
CA PHE A 19 -5.31 5.60 6.98
C PHE A 19 -5.44 6.39 8.29
N ALA A 20 -6.67 6.68 8.71
CA ALA A 20 -6.95 7.36 9.97
C ALA A 20 -6.63 6.51 11.21
N ASP A 21 -6.62 5.18 11.09
CA ASP A 21 -6.28 4.24 12.17
C ASP A 21 -4.75 4.06 12.35
N VAL A 22 -3.93 4.67 11.49
CA VAL A 22 -2.47 4.60 11.62
C VAL A 22 -1.99 5.49 12.78
N PRO A 23 -1.15 4.96 13.70
CA PRO A 23 -0.56 5.76 14.78
C PRO A 23 0.20 6.98 14.26
N ALA A 24 0.00 8.13 14.90
CA ALA A 24 0.58 9.41 14.44
C ALA A 24 2.12 9.47 14.52
N ASP A 25 2.75 8.57 15.26
CA ASP A 25 4.20 8.42 15.40
C ASP A 25 4.83 7.47 14.35
N MET A 26 4.03 6.95 13.43
CA MET A 26 4.48 6.09 12.33
C MET A 26 4.68 6.89 11.03
N ASP A 27 5.83 7.58 10.94
CA ASP A 27 6.23 8.39 9.78
C ASP A 27 6.60 7.59 8.51
N ASN A 28 6.45 6.26 8.53
CA ASN A 28 6.84 5.38 7.43
C ASN A 28 5.77 5.22 6.34
N PHE A 29 4.58 5.82 6.51
CA PHE A 29 3.51 5.80 5.53
C PHE A 29 3.33 7.16 4.85
N ASP A 30 2.98 7.14 3.56
CA ASP A 30 2.87 8.34 2.71
C ASP A 30 1.43 8.72 2.33
N PHE A 31 0.56 7.73 2.11
CA PHE A 31 -0.86 7.87 1.69
C PHE A 31 -1.17 9.01 0.69
N VAL A 32 -0.40 9.07 -0.40
CA VAL A 32 -0.51 10.17 -1.39
C VAL A 32 -0.74 9.67 -2.81
N VAL A 33 -1.68 10.31 -3.53
CA VAL A 33 -1.87 10.09 -4.98
C VAL A 33 -0.98 11.07 -5.76
N SER A 34 0.01 10.53 -6.48
CA SER A 34 0.93 11.31 -7.30
C SER A 34 0.28 11.87 -8.58
N SER A 35 0.75 13.05 -9.04
CA SER A 35 0.19 13.80 -10.19
C SER A 35 0.87 13.54 -11.54
N GLY A 36 1.88 12.67 -11.58
CA GLY A 36 2.70 12.37 -12.76
C GLY A 36 1.96 11.66 -13.90
N LEU A 37 2.68 11.37 -15.00
CA LEU A 37 2.13 10.66 -16.17
C LEU A 37 1.56 9.28 -15.82
N GLN A 38 2.21 8.60 -14.87
CA GLN A 38 1.77 7.35 -14.28
C GLN A 38 1.42 7.59 -12.81
N PRO A 39 0.19 8.07 -12.52
CA PRO A 39 -0.22 8.30 -11.14
C PRO A 39 -0.22 6.98 -10.38
N ARG A 40 0.19 7.07 -9.11
CA ARG A 40 0.29 5.99 -8.13
C ARG A 40 -0.28 6.50 -6.81
N LEU A 41 -1.01 5.65 -6.11
CA LEU A 41 -1.32 5.81 -4.68
C LEU A 41 -0.16 5.20 -3.90
N TRP A 42 0.68 6.03 -3.31
CA TRP A 42 1.77 5.58 -2.44
C TRP A 42 1.23 5.22 -1.07
N ILE A 43 1.67 4.07 -0.56
CA ILE A 43 1.35 3.58 0.79
C ILE A 43 2.53 3.85 1.70
N ASP A 44 3.74 3.47 1.26
CA ASP A 44 5.01 3.78 1.88
C ASP A 44 6.10 3.94 0.81
N ALA A 45 7.34 4.17 1.25
CA ALA A 45 8.50 4.41 0.39
C ALA A 45 8.76 3.33 -0.68
N VAL A 46 8.26 2.10 -0.50
CA VAL A 46 8.48 0.97 -1.41
C VAL A 46 7.21 0.32 -1.93
N SER A 47 6.03 0.72 -1.46
CA SER A 47 4.75 0.07 -1.76
C SER A 47 3.72 1.06 -2.28
N HIS A 48 3.06 0.69 -3.38
CA HIS A 48 2.08 1.57 -4.02
C HIS A 48 1.03 0.80 -4.82
N VAL A 49 -0.14 1.41 -5.01
CA VAL A 49 -1.14 0.94 -5.98
C VAL A 49 -1.01 1.73 -7.27
N ALA A 50 -0.93 1.01 -8.39
CA ALA A 50 -0.92 1.58 -9.74
C ALA A 50 -2.04 0.97 -10.59
N MET A 51 -2.51 1.72 -11.58
CA MET A 51 -3.37 1.18 -12.63
C MET A 51 -2.55 0.36 -13.64
N GLY A 52 -3.06 -0.81 -14.01
CA GLY A 52 -2.58 -1.62 -15.10
C GLY A 52 -2.65 -0.90 -16.45
N ARG A 53 -1.93 -1.44 -17.44
CA ARG A 53 -1.93 -0.88 -18.81
C ARG A 53 -3.32 -0.88 -19.45
N ASP A 54 -4.16 -1.82 -19.03
CA ASP A 54 -5.56 -1.96 -19.42
C ASP A 54 -6.49 -0.88 -18.85
N ARG A 55 -5.96 0.00 -17.98
CA ARG A 55 -6.67 1.12 -17.34
C ARG A 55 -7.80 0.70 -16.39
N ARG A 56 -7.92 -0.59 -16.08
CA ARG A 56 -9.01 -1.16 -15.27
C ARG A 56 -8.48 -1.87 -14.03
N THR A 57 -7.37 -2.58 -14.19
CA THR A 57 -6.79 -3.41 -13.14
C THR A 57 -6.03 -2.55 -12.14
N TYR A 58 -6.36 -2.68 -10.86
CA TYR A 58 -5.54 -2.17 -9.75
C TYR A 58 -4.43 -3.17 -9.46
N ARG A 59 -3.21 -2.68 -9.25
CA ARG A 59 -2.03 -3.49 -8.92
C ARG A 59 -1.39 -2.92 -7.67
N PHE A 60 -1.44 -3.65 -6.56
CA PHE A 60 -0.68 -3.32 -5.37
C PHE A 60 0.71 -3.95 -5.47
N LEU A 61 1.73 -3.11 -5.47
CA LEU A 61 3.10 -3.45 -5.83
C LEU A 61 4.03 -3.08 -4.67
N LYS A 62 5.06 -3.90 -4.48
CA LYS A 62 6.15 -3.61 -3.55
C LYS A 62 7.49 -3.77 -4.24
N ASP A 63 8.31 -2.73 -4.18
CA ASP A 63 9.68 -2.76 -4.66
C ASP A 63 10.56 -3.47 -3.63
N THR A 64 11.32 -4.47 -4.07
CA THR A 64 12.25 -5.23 -3.25
C THR A 64 13.64 -5.20 -3.89
N ARG A 65 14.66 -5.64 -3.15
CA ARG A 65 16.04 -5.71 -3.66
C ARG A 65 16.19 -6.61 -4.90
N ILE A 66 15.32 -7.62 -5.07
CA ILE A 66 15.35 -8.55 -6.20
C ILE A 66 14.32 -8.19 -7.28
N GLY A 67 13.72 -7.01 -7.19
CA GLY A 67 12.72 -6.52 -8.12
C GLY A 67 11.35 -6.32 -7.49
N ARG A 68 10.39 -5.98 -8.34
CA ARG A 68 9.03 -5.65 -7.93
C ARG A 68 8.17 -6.89 -7.77
N VAL A 69 7.49 -7.02 -6.65
CA VAL A 69 6.48 -8.06 -6.41
C VAL A 69 5.07 -7.47 -6.51
N VAL A 70 4.12 -8.30 -6.94
CA VAL A 70 2.69 -7.97 -6.93
C VAL A 70 2.10 -8.57 -5.67
N LEU A 71 1.62 -7.72 -4.76
CA LEU A 71 0.98 -8.15 -3.51
C LEU A 71 -0.50 -8.49 -3.73
N ALA A 72 -1.17 -7.74 -4.61
CA ALA A 72 -2.53 -8.03 -5.08
C ALA A 72 -2.78 -7.41 -6.45
N GLU A 73 -3.67 -8.03 -7.23
CA GLU A 73 -4.10 -7.54 -8.53
C GLU A 73 -5.56 -7.91 -8.78
N SER A 74 -6.37 -6.94 -9.19
CA SER A 74 -7.78 -7.17 -9.51
C SER A 74 -8.37 -6.04 -10.36
N THR A 75 -9.38 -6.34 -11.17
CA THR A 75 -10.22 -5.32 -11.81
C THR A 75 -11.17 -4.64 -10.81
N GLU A 76 -11.46 -5.33 -9.70
CA GLU A 76 -12.32 -4.83 -8.63
C GLU A 76 -11.48 -4.09 -7.58
N MET A 77 -12.06 -3.04 -7.01
CA MET A 77 -11.36 -2.20 -6.02
C MET A 77 -11.17 -2.94 -4.70
N LYS A 78 -12.22 -3.63 -4.23
CA LYS A 78 -12.27 -4.23 -2.90
C LYS A 78 -11.12 -5.21 -2.59
N PRO A 79 -10.77 -6.18 -3.46
CA PRO A 79 -9.66 -7.09 -3.17
C PRO A 79 -8.32 -6.39 -2.99
N VAL A 80 -8.10 -5.28 -3.71
CA VAL A 80 -6.87 -4.49 -3.59
C VAL A 80 -6.91 -3.62 -2.34
N ALA A 81 -8.05 -3.00 -2.03
CA ALA A 81 -8.24 -2.26 -0.78
C ALA A 81 -8.00 -3.18 0.44
N ASP A 82 -8.62 -4.36 0.47
CA ASP A 82 -8.43 -5.35 1.55
C ASP A 82 -6.95 -5.79 1.69
N SER A 83 -6.23 -5.90 0.58
CA SER A 83 -4.78 -6.22 0.59
C SER A 83 -3.94 -5.06 1.14
N VAL A 84 -4.25 -3.81 0.77
CA VAL A 84 -3.59 -2.62 1.34
C VAL A 84 -3.87 -2.52 2.84
N THR A 85 -5.11 -2.72 3.27
CA THR A 85 -5.49 -2.73 4.69
C THR A 85 -4.70 -3.76 5.48
N ARG A 86 -4.61 -4.99 4.98
CA ARG A 86 -3.81 -6.05 5.60
C ARG A 86 -2.35 -5.65 5.71
N TYR A 87 -1.78 -5.12 4.63
CA TYR A 87 -0.40 -4.70 4.57
C TYR A 87 -0.09 -3.61 5.61
N VAL A 88 -0.95 -2.60 5.73
CA VAL A 88 -0.82 -1.52 6.73
C VAL A 88 -0.87 -2.10 8.15
N ALA A 89 -1.84 -2.98 8.42
CA ALA A 89 -1.96 -3.65 9.72
C ALA A 89 -0.70 -4.47 10.07
N GLU A 90 -0.17 -5.25 9.12
CA GLU A 90 1.07 -6.02 9.32
C GLU A 90 2.26 -5.12 9.66
N ARG A 91 2.43 -3.98 8.97
CA ARG A 91 3.53 -3.04 9.25
C ARG A 91 3.41 -2.40 10.63
N ILE A 92 2.18 -2.07 11.09
CA ILE A 92 1.94 -1.57 12.45
C ILE A 92 2.36 -2.63 13.48
N VAL A 93 1.94 -3.88 13.30
CA VAL A 93 2.27 -4.99 14.20
C VAL A 93 3.78 -5.26 14.24
N GLU A 94 4.44 -5.28 13.08
CA GLU A 94 5.88 -5.46 12.99
C GLU A 94 6.65 -4.34 13.70
N ARG A 95 6.25 -3.08 13.49
CA ARG A 95 6.88 -1.94 14.16
C ARG A 95 6.80 -2.07 15.68
N ARG A 96 5.64 -2.47 16.22
CA ARG A 96 5.46 -2.71 17.66
C ARG A 96 6.36 -3.84 18.17
N ARG A 97 6.40 -4.98 17.48
CA ARG A 97 7.28 -6.11 17.84
C ARG A 97 8.76 -5.70 17.88
N MET A 98 9.21 -4.87 16.94
CA MET A 98 10.58 -4.35 16.92
C MET A 98 10.86 -3.42 18.11
N MET A 99 9.89 -2.61 18.54
CA MET A 99 10.04 -1.74 19.72
C MET A 99 10.01 -2.50 21.04
N GLU A 100 9.21 -3.57 21.11
CA GLU A 100 9.06 -4.42 22.30
C GLU A 100 10.25 -5.40 22.48
N GLY A 101 11.27 -5.35 21.62
CA GLY A 101 12.45 -6.21 21.71
C GLY A 101 12.25 -7.64 21.20
N GLY A 102 11.17 -7.89 20.45
CA GLY A 102 10.86 -9.19 19.86
C GLY A 102 11.74 -9.52 18.65
N VAL A 103 13.03 -9.75 18.89
CA VAL A 103 13.91 -10.48 17.97
C VAL A 103 14.41 -11.71 18.72
N GLU A 104 13.60 -12.77 18.70
CA GLU A 104 14.16 -14.12 18.66
C GLU A 104 13.92 -14.63 17.23
N PRO A 105 14.92 -14.59 16.33
CA PRO A 105 14.91 -15.49 15.21
C PRO A 105 15.03 -16.88 15.82
N ALA A 106 14.02 -17.74 15.64
CA ALA A 106 14.19 -19.16 15.90
C ALA A 106 15.36 -19.64 15.03
N VAL A 107 16.50 -19.84 15.67
CA VAL A 107 17.63 -20.54 15.09
C VAL A 107 17.29 -22.02 15.20
N ALA A 108 16.92 -22.64 14.08
CA ALA A 108 17.13 -24.05 13.75
C ALA A 108 16.73 -24.29 12.29
#